data_AF-A0A951KET6-F1
#
_entry.id   AF-A0A951KET6-F1
#
_cell.length_a   1.000
_cell.length_b   1.000
_cell.length_c   1.000
_cell.angle_alpha   90.00
_cell.angle_beta   90.00
_cell.angle_gamma   90.00
#
_symmetry.space_group_name_H-M   'P 1'
#
loop_
_entity.id
_entity.type
_entity.pdbx_description
1 polymer ?
#
loop_
_entity_poly.entity_id
_entity_poly.type
_entity_poly.pdbx_seq_one_letter_code
_entity_poly.pdbx_strand_id
1 'polypeptide(L)'
;MTEAILCKICGKRRAKRACPAVQGDICTICCGTEREVSLSCPLECEYLQEAHRRERPIPISDKQLANQDVAVDEEFLRSREELVLFCIYSLVQAAIRTPGAIDADALTALEASIQTHRTLDSGLLYETRAENTVAAAIQRAFTASLAEYQKLRVEREALSPVRNSDVLKVLVFLHRLGQQNSNGRPRGRMYLDLLRHMTPEQRVEERAPSIII
;
A
#
# COMPACT_ATOMS: atom_id res chain seq x y z
N MET A 1 -45.03 -1.02 -9.45
CA MET A 1 -43.95 -0.11 -9.86
C MET A 1 -43.01 0.02 -8.68
N THR A 2 -41.82 -0.54 -8.77
CA THR A 2 -40.81 -0.43 -7.69
C THR A 2 -40.33 1.02 -7.64
N GLU A 3 -40.46 1.65 -6.47
CA GLU A 3 -40.01 3.02 -6.25
C GLU A 3 -38.52 3.14 -6.57
N ALA A 4 -38.14 4.18 -7.32
CA ALA A 4 -36.75 4.34 -7.76
C ALA A 4 -35.89 4.76 -6.57
N ILE A 5 -34.97 3.88 -6.14
CA ILE A 5 -34.00 4.18 -5.09
C ILE A 5 -33.17 5.40 -5.51
N LEU A 6 -33.20 6.46 -4.68
CA LEU A 6 -32.44 7.68 -4.89
C LEU A 6 -31.06 7.58 -4.25
N CYS A 7 -30.10 8.28 -4.85
CA CYS A 7 -28.72 8.33 -4.38
C CYS A 7 -28.62 8.85 -2.95
N LYS A 8 -28.01 8.07 -2.05
CA LYS A 8 -27.83 8.41 -0.63
C LYS A 8 -27.02 9.70 -0.39
N ILE A 9 -26.15 10.09 -1.32
CA ILE A 9 -25.32 11.31 -1.22
C ILE A 9 -26.11 12.56 -1.63
N CYS A 10 -26.80 12.53 -2.78
CA CYS A 10 -27.39 13.75 -3.34
C CYS A 10 -28.92 13.84 -3.21
N GLY A 11 -29.61 12.73 -2.92
CA GLY A 11 -31.08 12.65 -2.85
C GLY A 11 -31.81 12.97 -4.16
N LYS A 12 -31.11 13.25 -5.26
CA LYS A 12 -31.71 13.78 -6.50
C LYS A 12 -31.71 12.79 -7.66
N ARG A 13 -30.60 12.07 -7.85
CA ARG A 13 -30.40 11.15 -8.98
C ARG A 13 -30.73 9.72 -8.58
N ARG A 14 -31.23 8.92 -9.53
CA ARG A 14 -31.40 7.47 -9.34
C ARG A 14 -30.08 6.82 -8.98
N ALA A 15 -30.09 5.99 -7.93
CA ALA A 15 -28.94 5.22 -7.52
C ALA A 15 -28.68 4.07 -8.50
N LYS A 16 -27.40 3.79 -8.77
CA LYS A 16 -26.95 2.76 -9.72
C LYS A 16 -25.75 1.94 -9.24
N ARG A 17 -25.19 2.27 -8.07
CA ARG A 17 -23.98 1.63 -7.52
C ARG A 17 -24.17 1.44 -6.03
N ALA A 18 -23.95 0.22 -5.54
CA ALA A 18 -23.81 -0.03 -4.11
C ALA A 18 -22.45 0.53 -3.64
N CYS A 19 -22.47 1.40 -2.64
CA CYS A 19 -21.27 2.04 -2.12
C CYS A 19 -21.01 1.59 -0.68
N PRO A 20 -19.93 0.80 -0.44
CA PRO A 20 -19.56 0.36 0.91
C PRO A 20 -19.26 1.52 1.86
N ALA A 21 -18.63 2.59 1.35
CA ALA A 21 -18.20 3.74 2.15
C ALA A 21 -19.35 4.51 2.81
N VAL A 22 -20.56 4.47 2.23
CA VAL A 22 -21.76 5.09 2.81
C VAL A 22 -22.80 4.06 3.25
N GLN A 23 -22.51 2.76 3.11
CA GLN A 23 -23.45 1.67 3.37
C GLN A 23 -24.80 1.90 2.68
N GLY A 24 -24.80 2.05 1.35
CA GLY A 24 -26.02 2.24 0.57
C GLY A 24 -25.77 2.61 -0.89
N ASP A 25 -26.85 2.82 -1.64
CA ASP A 25 -26.77 3.04 -3.08
C ASP A 25 -26.57 4.52 -3.45
N ILE A 26 -25.67 4.77 -4.40
CA ILE A 26 -25.35 6.11 -4.90
C ILE A 26 -25.42 6.16 -6.42
N CYS A 27 -25.52 7.37 -6.98
CA CYS A 27 -25.45 7.57 -8.42
C CYS A 27 -23.98 7.55 -8.91
N THR A 28 -23.80 7.30 -10.21
CA THR A 28 -22.48 7.24 -10.85
C THR A 28 -21.69 8.56 -10.74
N ILE A 29 -22.39 9.69 -10.75
CA ILE A 29 -21.77 11.03 -10.63
C ILE A 29 -21.19 11.24 -9.24
N CYS A 30 -21.99 11.07 -8.17
CA CYS A 30 -21.48 11.18 -6.80
C CYS A 30 -20.36 10.17 -6.52
N CYS A 31 -20.48 8.94 -7.06
CA CYS A 31 -19.40 7.97 -6.96
C CYS A 31 -18.09 8.48 -7.61
N GLY A 32 -18.15 9.06 -8.81
CA GLY A 32 -16.97 9.58 -9.49
C GLY A 32 -16.37 10.82 -8.83
N THR A 33 -17.21 11.73 -8.32
CA THR A 33 -16.79 12.99 -7.71
C THR A 33 -16.22 12.81 -6.31
N GLU A 34 -16.83 11.94 -5.49
CA GLU A 34 -16.50 11.83 -4.07
C GLU A 34 -15.49 10.72 -3.75
N ARG A 35 -15.23 9.81 -4.71
CA ARG A 35 -14.31 8.67 -4.55
C ARG A 35 -12.91 9.14 -4.20
N GLU A 36 -12.40 8.62 -3.08
CA GLU A 36 -11.09 8.96 -2.51
C GLU A 36 -10.92 10.44 -2.16
N VAL A 37 -11.99 11.23 -2.23
CA VAL A 37 -12.01 12.63 -1.78
C VAL A 37 -12.68 12.67 -0.40
N SER A 38 -13.99 12.46 -0.36
CA SER A 38 -14.77 12.37 0.87
C SER A 38 -15.14 10.93 1.22
N LEU A 39 -15.12 10.02 0.25
CA LEU A 39 -15.39 8.59 0.46
C LEU A 39 -14.10 7.82 0.78
N SER A 40 -14.14 7.09 1.90
CA SER A 40 -13.13 6.07 2.22
C SER A 40 -13.42 4.79 1.45
N CYS A 41 -13.06 4.79 0.16
CA CYS A 41 -13.33 3.65 -0.72
C CYS A 41 -12.47 2.42 -0.33
N PRO A 42 -13.07 1.24 -0.14
CA PRO A 42 -12.29 0.01 0.07
C PRO A 42 -11.61 -0.41 -1.24
N LEU A 43 -10.45 -1.08 -1.14
CA LEU A 43 -9.67 -1.53 -2.31
C LEU A 43 -10.43 -2.59 -3.13
N GLU A 44 -11.39 -3.27 -2.52
CA GLU A 44 -12.26 -4.29 -3.11
C GLU A 44 -13.41 -3.68 -3.93
N CYS A 45 -13.57 -2.35 -3.91
CA CYS A 45 -14.61 -1.67 -4.68
C CYS A 45 -14.32 -1.77 -6.20
N GLU A 46 -15.16 -2.50 -6.94
CA GLU A 46 -15.03 -2.67 -8.40
C GLU A 46 -14.96 -1.32 -9.15
N TYR A 47 -15.71 -0.31 -8.69
CA TYR A 47 -15.73 1.02 -9.30
C TYR A 47 -14.48 1.86 -8.99
N LEU A 48 -13.77 1.54 -7.89
CA LEU A 48 -12.48 2.13 -7.56
C LEU A 48 -11.40 1.51 -8.45
N GLN A 49 -11.32 0.18 -8.49
CA GLN A 49 -10.34 -0.56 -9.31
C GLN A 49 -10.44 -0.19 -10.79
N GLU A 50 -11.67 -0.12 -11.33
CA GLU A 50 -11.87 0.28 -12.73
C GLU A 50 -11.42 1.71 -13.01
N ALA A 51 -11.52 2.60 -12.03
CA ALA A 51 -10.99 3.95 -12.20
C ALA A 51 -9.48 4.02 -12.09
N HIS A 52 -8.86 3.33 -11.15
CA HIS A 52 -7.40 3.26 -11.08
C HIS A 52 -6.80 2.76 -12.39
N ARG A 53 -7.41 1.76 -13.04
CA ARG A 53 -6.97 1.26 -14.36
C ARG A 53 -6.97 2.34 -15.46
N ARG A 54 -7.82 3.36 -15.36
CA ARG A 54 -7.97 4.43 -16.36
C ARG A 54 -7.34 5.75 -15.93
N GLU A 55 -7.03 5.89 -14.65
CA GLU A 55 -6.48 7.10 -14.06
C GLU A 55 -4.99 7.19 -14.38
N ARG A 56 -4.55 8.39 -14.76
CA ARG A 56 -3.13 8.66 -14.99
C ARG A 56 -2.56 9.27 -13.72
N PRO A 57 -1.43 8.78 -13.22
CA PRO A 57 -0.76 9.42 -12.10
C PRO A 57 -0.42 10.89 -12.39
N ILE A 58 -0.34 11.69 -11.34
CA ILE A 58 0.13 13.07 -11.43
C ILE A 58 1.61 13.01 -11.85
N PRO A 59 1.99 13.66 -12.97
CA PRO A 59 3.38 13.67 -13.39
C PRO A 59 4.27 14.32 -12.34
N ILE A 60 5.34 13.62 -11.99
CA ILE A 60 6.41 14.11 -11.11
C ILE A 60 7.73 14.02 -11.88
N SER A 61 8.55 15.07 -11.81
CA SER A 61 9.88 15.05 -12.43
C SER A 61 10.88 14.26 -11.58
N ASP A 62 11.91 13.71 -12.20
CA ASP A 62 12.94 12.93 -11.50
C ASP A 62 13.59 13.71 -10.35
N LYS A 63 13.76 15.02 -10.52
CA LYS A 63 14.32 15.92 -9.50
C LYS A 63 13.46 16.03 -8.24
N GLN A 64 12.17 15.70 -8.32
CA GLN A 64 11.24 15.72 -7.19
C GLN A 64 11.17 14.36 -6.47
N LEU A 65 11.77 13.30 -7.04
CA LEU A 65 11.84 12.01 -6.36
C LEU A 65 12.73 12.11 -5.12
N ALA A 66 12.27 11.51 -4.02
CA ALA A 66 13.02 11.48 -2.79
C ALA A 66 14.23 10.52 -2.88
N ASN A 67 15.21 10.74 -2.02
CA ASN A 67 16.35 9.85 -1.79
C ASN A 67 17.20 9.58 -3.06
N GLN A 68 17.33 10.55 -3.99
CA GLN A 68 18.05 10.39 -5.28
C GLN A 68 19.50 9.91 -5.16
N ASP A 69 20.13 10.09 -3.99
CA ASP A 69 21.47 9.58 -3.66
C ASP A 69 21.55 8.04 -3.60
N VAL A 70 20.42 7.35 -3.43
CA VAL A 70 20.36 5.88 -3.40
C VAL A 70 20.12 5.34 -4.80
N ALA A 71 21.14 4.71 -5.38
CA ALA A 71 21.05 4.06 -6.68
C ALA A 71 20.21 2.76 -6.58
N VAL A 72 19.10 2.74 -7.33
CA VAL A 72 18.22 1.58 -7.52
C VAL A 72 18.11 1.36 -9.02
N ASP A 73 18.67 0.27 -9.51
CA ASP A 73 18.65 -0.12 -10.92
C ASP A 73 17.86 -1.43 -11.11
N GLU A 74 17.55 -1.76 -12.37
CA GLU A 74 16.79 -2.97 -12.70
C GLU A 74 17.54 -4.26 -12.34
N GLU A 75 18.87 -4.25 -12.40
CA GLU A 75 19.70 -5.41 -12.04
C GLU A 75 19.60 -5.73 -10.54
N PHE A 76 19.62 -4.70 -9.69
CA PHE A 76 19.36 -4.81 -8.28
C PHE A 76 17.95 -5.37 -8.01
N LEU A 77 16.92 -4.82 -8.65
CA LEU A 77 15.54 -5.29 -8.47
C LEU A 77 15.38 -6.76 -8.87
N ARG A 78 16.03 -7.18 -9.96
CA ARG A 78 16.03 -8.57 -10.43
C ARG A 78 16.79 -9.49 -9.48
N SER A 79 17.98 -9.10 -9.05
CA SER A 79 18.82 -9.91 -8.16
C SER A 79 18.28 -10.00 -6.72
N ARG A 80 17.40 -9.07 -6.33
CA ARG A 80 16.73 -9.01 -5.01
C ARG A 80 15.21 -9.18 -5.10
N GLU A 81 14.71 -9.83 -6.16
CA GLU A 81 13.28 -9.98 -6.43
C GLU A 81 12.49 -10.53 -5.24
N GLU A 82 13.01 -11.55 -4.55
CA GLU A 82 12.34 -12.16 -3.39
C GLU A 82 12.14 -11.15 -2.24
N LEU A 83 13.16 -10.32 -1.96
CA LEU A 83 13.07 -9.27 -0.94
C LEU A 83 12.09 -8.17 -1.38
N VAL A 84 12.12 -7.77 -2.65
CA VAL A 84 11.20 -6.77 -3.21
C VAL A 84 9.75 -7.26 -3.07
N LEU A 85 9.45 -8.47 -3.54
CA LEU A 85 8.11 -9.06 -3.45
C LEU A 85 7.65 -9.24 -2.00
N PHE A 86 8.54 -9.67 -1.11
CA PHE A 86 8.26 -9.74 0.32
C PHE A 86 7.88 -8.36 0.88
N CYS A 87 8.67 -7.33 0.61
CA CYS A 87 8.38 -5.98 1.10
C CYS A 87 7.08 -5.41 0.52
N ILE A 88 6.79 -5.63 -0.77
CA ILE A 88 5.52 -5.24 -1.39
C ILE A 88 4.36 -5.90 -0.63
N TYR A 89 4.42 -7.22 -0.46
CA TYR A 89 3.38 -7.98 0.22
C TYR A 89 3.19 -7.53 1.68
N SER A 90 4.27 -7.41 2.44
CA SER A 90 4.22 -6.96 3.83
C SER A 90 3.65 -5.56 3.97
N LEU A 91 3.98 -4.63 3.06
CA LEU A 91 3.45 -3.26 3.10
C LEU A 91 1.94 -3.24 2.82
N VAL A 92 1.49 -3.98 1.80
CA VAL A 92 0.07 -4.12 1.48
C VAL A 92 -0.70 -4.74 2.65
N GLN A 93 -0.18 -5.81 3.26
CA GLN A 93 -0.80 -6.45 4.42
C GLN A 93 -0.87 -5.52 5.63
N ALA A 94 0.19 -4.76 5.90
CA ALA A 94 0.21 -3.76 6.97
C ALA A 94 -0.84 -2.67 6.74
N ALA A 95 -0.98 -2.18 5.50
CA ALA A 95 -1.98 -1.17 5.15
C ALA A 95 -3.41 -1.72 5.22
N ILE A 96 -3.69 -2.91 4.67
CA ILE A 96 -5.04 -3.51 4.68
C ILE A 96 -5.52 -3.77 6.13
N ARG A 97 -4.63 -4.22 7.00
CA ARG A 97 -4.96 -4.47 8.42
C ARG A 97 -5.08 -3.21 9.26
N THR A 98 -4.72 -2.05 8.72
CA THR A 98 -4.80 -0.76 9.41
C THR A 98 -6.04 0.00 8.92
N PRO A 99 -7.10 0.11 9.76
CA PRO A 99 -8.32 0.80 9.34
C PRO A 99 -8.06 2.24 8.93
N GLY A 100 -8.60 2.63 7.76
CA GLY A 100 -8.47 3.99 7.25
C GLY A 100 -7.16 4.29 6.52
N ALA A 101 -6.25 3.33 6.37
CA ALA A 101 -4.98 3.53 5.68
C ALA A 101 -5.14 3.99 4.23
N ILE A 102 -4.44 5.06 3.88
CA ILE A 102 -4.36 5.63 2.53
C ILE A 102 -2.90 5.66 2.03
N ASP A 103 -2.69 6.00 0.76
CA ASP A 103 -1.37 6.04 0.14
C ASP A 103 -0.39 6.94 0.89
N ALA A 104 -0.87 8.10 1.37
CA ALA A 104 -0.07 9.05 2.13
C ALA A 104 0.49 8.45 3.44
N ASP A 105 -0.26 7.56 4.10
CA ASP A 105 0.20 6.88 5.32
C ASP A 105 1.28 5.85 5.01
N ALA A 106 1.12 5.10 3.92
CA ALA A 106 2.12 4.13 3.47
C ALA A 106 3.43 4.83 3.08
N LEU A 107 3.36 5.96 2.38
CA LEU A 107 4.53 6.78 2.05
C LEU A 107 5.20 7.35 3.31
N THR A 108 4.42 7.85 4.27
CA THR A 108 4.94 8.36 5.55
C THR A 108 5.63 7.25 6.36
N ALA A 109 5.06 6.04 6.36
CA ALA A 109 5.66 4.87 7.01
C ALA A 109 6.99 4.48 6.33
N LEU A 110 7.02 4.47 5.00
CA LEU A 110 8.25 4.19 4.23
C LEU A 110 9.33 5.23 4.50
N GLU A 111 9.00 6.52 4.53
CA GLU A 111 9.96 7.60 4.81
C GLU A 111 10.59 7.43 6.21
N ALA A 112 9.79 7.13 7.23
CA ALA A 112 10.30 6.86 8.58
C ALA A 112 11.19 5.61 8.63
N SER A 113 10.84 4.56 7.89
CA SER A 113 11.69 3.36 7.75
C SER A 113 13.00 3.68 7.01
N ILE A 114 12.96 4.46 5.92
CA ILE A 114 14.16 4.90 5.19
C ILE A 114 15.11 5.64 6.13
N GLN A 115 14.59 6.60 6.92
CA GLN A 115 15.39 7.35 7.86
C GLN A 115 16.06 6.45 8.92
N THR A 116 15.31 5.47 9.43
CA THR A 116 15.83 4.45 10.37
C THR A 116 16.97 3.64 9.75
N HIS A 117 16.81 3.17 8.51
CA HIS A 117 17.85 2.37 7.84
C HIS A 117 19.09 3.19 7.46
N ARG A 118 18.94 4.50 7.19
CA ARG A 118 20.08 5.41 7.01
C ARG A 118 20.87 5.61 8.30
N THR A 119 20.20 5.72 9.46
CA THR A 119 20.89 5.87 10.75
C THR A 119 21.59 4.58 11.18
N LEU A 120 21.05 3.41 10.84
CA LEU A 120 21.70 2.13 11.11
C LEU A 120 23.06 2.00 10.40
N ASP A 121 23.19 2.49 9.16
CA ASP A 121 24.48 2.50 8.44
C ASP A 121 25.53 3.39 9.14
N SER A 122 25.09 4.39 9.92
CA SER A 122 25.98 5.23 10.74
C SER A 122 26.33 4.63 12.11
N GLY A 123 25.85 3.42 12.42
CA GLY A 123 26.07 2.75 13.71
C GLY A 123 25.17 3.23 14.85
N LEU A 124 24.16 4.05 14.56
CA LEU A 124 23.21 4.57 15.53
C LEU A 124 21.96 3.69 15.57
N LEU A 125 21.67 3.08 16.73
CA LEU A 125 20.45 2.31 16.98
C LEU A 125 19.27 3.24 17.32
N TYR A 126 18.91 4.13 16.38
CA TYR A 126 17.75 5.02 16.53
C TYR A 126 16.63 4.62 15.57
N GLU A 127 15.47 4.27 16.13
CA GLU A 127 14.24 4.04 15.37
C GLU A 127 13.52 5.37 15.16
N THR A 128 13.41 5.83 13.91
CA THR A 128 12.57 6.97 13.56
C THR A 128 11.13 6.49 13.46
N ARG A 129 10.19 7.16 14.15
CA ARG A 129 8.76 6.79 14.12
C ARG A 129 7.95 7.80 13.32
N ALA A 130 7.01 7.31 12.52
CA ALA A 130 6.04 8.18 11.88
C ALA A 130 5.19 8.91 12.92
N GLU A 131 4.99 10.23 12.74
CA GLU A 131 4.20 11.06 13.66
C GLU A 131 2.70 10.71 13.61
N ASN A 132 2.22 10.35 12.43
CA ASN A 132 0.84 9.99 12.19
C ASN A 132 0.58 8.56 12.70
N THR A 133 -0.54 8.35 13.42
CA THR A 133 -0.82 7.07 14.09
C THR A 133 -1.10 5.91 13.13
N VAL A 134 -1.65 6.18 11.95
CA VAL A 134 -1.95 5.19 10.92
C VAL A 134 -0.67 4.70 10.25
N ALA A 135 0.17 5.62 9.78
CA ALA A 135 1.52 5.36 9.29
C ALA A 135 2.38 4.69 10.35
N ALA A 136 2.33 5.09 11.62
CA ALA A 136 3.06 4.42 12.69
C ALA A 136 2.61 2.96 12.88
N ALA A 137 1.31 2.68 12.74
CA ALA A 137 0.79 1.31 12.78
C ALA A 137 1.28 0.49 11.57
N ILE A 138 1.24 1.07 10.36
CA ILE A 138 1.77 0.45 9.13
C ILE A 138 3.26 0.17 9.28
N GLN A 139 4.04 1.17 9.69
CA GLN A 139 5.48 1.09 9.90
C GLN A 139 5.83 -0.04 10.86
N ARG A 140 5.18 -0.09 12.05
CA ARG A 140 5.43 -1.14 13.04
C ARG A 140 5.14 -2.53 12.47
N ALA A 141 3.99 -2.72 11.82
CA ALA A 141 3.61 -4.02 11.25
C ALA A 141 4.57 -4.45 10.13
N PHE A 142 4.98 -3.51 9.28
CA PHE A 142 5.93 -3.74 8.20
C PHE A 142 7.33 -4.09 8.74
N THR A 143 7.87 -3.30 9.67
CA THR A 143 9.17 -3.54 10.30
C THR A 143 9.21 -4.87 11.05
N ALA A 144 8.14 -5.23 11.77
CA ALA A 144 8.03 -6.53 12.42
C ALA A 144 8.08 -7.68 11.41
N SER A 145 7.38 -7.55 10.28
CA SER A 145 7.43 -8.55 9.20
C SER A 145 8.83 -8.69 8.61
N LEU A 146 9.52 -7.58 8.38
CA LEU A 146 10.88 -7.57 7.85
C LEU A 146 11.89 -8.21 8.80
N ALA A 147 11.78 -7.94 10.11
CA ALA A 147 12.64 -8.55 11.12
C ALA A 147 12.47 -10.08 11.15
N GLU A 148 11.23 -10.57 11.07
CA GLU A 148 10.96 -12.00 11.01
C GLU A 148 11.50 -12.64 9.72
N TYR A 149 11.35 -11.96 8.57
CA TYR A 149 11.94 -12.41 7.31
C TYR A 149 13.46 -12.55 7.38
N GLN A 150 14.14 -11.55 7.95
CA GLN A 150 15.59 -11.58 8.13
C GLN A 150 16.01 -12.73 9.04
N LYS A 151 15.30 -12.93 10.15
CA LYS A 151 15.55 -14.04 11.09
C LYS A 151 15.43 -15.40 10.41
N LEU A 152 14.32 -15.65 9.70
CA LEU A 152 14.09 -16.90 8.99
C LEU A 152 15.13 -17.19 7.90
N ARG A 153 15.68 -16.15 7.25
CA ARG A 153 16.76 -16.33 6.27
C ARG A 153 18.08 -16.70 6.93
N VAL A 154 18.41 -16.12 8.09
CA VAL A 154 19.62 -16.48 8.84
C VAL A 154 19.54 -17.92 9.35
N GLU A 155 18.36 -18.34 9.81
CA GLU A 155 18.12 -19.72 10.27
C GLU A 155 18.20 -20.75 9.13
N ARG A 156 17.89 -20.34 7.90
CA ARG A 156 18.07 -21.17 6.70
C ARG A 156 19.49 -21.00 6.17
N GLU A 157 20.44 -21.79 6.64
CA GLU A 157 21.87 -21.73 6.30
C GLU A 157 22.20 -21.62 4.79
N ALA A 158 21.30 -22.04 3.90
CA ALA A 158 21.44 -21.92 2.44
C ALA A 158 21.17 -20.51 1.88
N LEU A 159 20.65 -19.57 2.68
CA LEU A 159 20.27 -18.23 2.23
C LEU A 159 21.24 -17.19 2.78
N SER A 160 21.78 -16.34 1.89
CA SER A 160 22.59 -15.20 2.33
C SER A 160 21.75 -14.22 3.18
N PRO A 161 22.33 -13.66 4.25
CA PRO A 161 21.69 -12.60 5.04
C PRO A 161 21.36 -11.37 4.19
N VAL A 162 20.27 -10.70 4.52
CA VAL A 162 19.88 -9.44 3.88
C VAL A 162 20.71 -8.31 4.46
N ARG A 163 21.43 -7.57 3.61
CA ARG A 163 22.21 -6.40 4.04
C ARG A 163 21.31 -5.21 4.29
N ASN A 164 21.68 -4.33 5.22
CA ASN A 164 20.95 -3.09 5.47
C ASN A 164 20.81 -2.23 4.19
N SER A 165 21.86 -2.17 3.37
CA SER A 165 21.84 -1.46 2.09
C SER A 165 20.86 -2.04 1.08
N ASP A 166 20.62 -3.37 1.09
CA ASP A 166 19.60 -4.00 0.26
C ASP A 166 18.20 -3.56 0.72
N VAL A 167 17.94 -3.56 2.04
CA VAL A 167 16.67 -3.07 2.59
C VAL A 167 16.44 -1.61 2.23
N LEU A 168 17.42 -0.73 2.47
CA LEU A 168 17.32 0.69 2.18
C LEU A 168 16.95 0.95 0.71
N LYS A 169 17.61 0.24 -0.23
CA LYS A 169 17.29 0.35 -1.66
C LYS A 169 15.86 -0.09 -1.97
N VAL A 170 15.37 -1.17 -1.37
CA VAL A 170 13.97 -1.61 -1.56
C VAL A 170 12.98 -0.60 -0.97
N LEU A 171 13.24 -0.03 0.21
CA LEU A 171 12.37 1.00 0.78
C LEU A 171 12.32 2.25 -0.10
N VAL A 172 13.47 2.71 -0.58
CA VAL A 172 13.56 3.85 -1.51
C VAL A 172 12.84 3.55 -2.82
N PHE A 173 12.97 2.34 -3.36
CA PHE A 173 12.24 1.90 -4.55
C PHE A 173 10.72 2.02 -4.34
N LEU A 174 10.19 1.43 -3.26
CA LEU A 174 8.76 1.47 -2.94
C LEU A 174 8.27 2.91 -2.73
N HIS A 175 9.06 3.73 -2.03
CA HIS A 175 8.70 5.13 -1.79
C HIS A 175 8.61 5.92 -3.11
N ARG A 176 9.62 5.80 -4.00
CA ARG A 176 9.60 6.43 -5.32
C ARG A 176 8.45 5.92 -6.19
N LEU A 177 8.19 4.62 -6.16
CA LEU A 177 7.08 4.01 -6.89
C LEU A 177 5.74 4.62 -6.45
N GLY A 178 5.53 4.85 -5.16
CA GLY A 178 4.34 5.53 -4.67
C GLY A 178 4.27 7.02 -5.01
N GLN A 179 5.41 7.73 -5.00
CA GLN A 179 5.48 9.12 -5.47
C GLN A 179 5.06 9.24 -6.96
N GLN A 180 5.46 8.26 -7.78
CA GLN A 180 5.15 8.21 -9.22
C GLN A 180 3.74 7.70 -9.52
N ASN A 181 3.06 7.07 -8.56
CA ASN A 181 1.74 6.45 -8.73
C ASN A 181 0.70 7.06 -7.79
N SER A 182 0.69 8.40 -7.68
CA SER A 182 -0.31 9.15 -6.92
C SER A 182 -1.38 9.76 -7.84
N ASN A 183 -2.65 9.74 -7.40
CA ASN A 183 -3.76 10.46 -8.03
C ASN A 183 -4.04 11.83 -7.37
N GLY A 184 -3.25 12.21 -6.35
CA GLY A 184 -3.37 13.48 -5.63
C GLY A 184 -4.64 13.65 -4.79
N ARG A 185 -5.47 12.62 -4.65
CA ARG A 185 -6.67 12.70 -3.83
C ARG A 185 -6.33 12.52 -2.35
N PRO A 186 -7.03 13.23 -1.44
CA PRO A 186 -6.70 13.21 -0.02
C PRO A 186 -6.90 11.85 0.64
N ARG A 187 -7.73 10.97 0.07
CA ARG A 187 -7.91 9.57 0.50
C ARG A 187 -7.51 8.59 -0.60
N GLY A 188 -6.54 8.98 -1.43
CA GLY A 188 -6.01 8.17 -2.52
C GLY A 188 -5.53 6.81 -2.03
N ARG A 189 -5.89 5.75 -2.76
CA ARG A 189 -5.42 4.37 -2.53
C ARG A 189 -4.92 3.72 -3.82
N MET A 190 -4.54 4.53 -4.81
CA MET A 190 -4.10 4.07 -6.12
C MET A 190 -2.75 3.37 -6.04
N TYR A 191 -1.83 3.86 -5.21
CA TYR A 191 -0.55 3.21 -4.98
C TYR A 191 -0.71 1.87 -4.24
N LEU A 192 -1.54 1.84 -3.18
CA LEU A 192 -1.85 0.58 -2.49
C LEU A 192 -2.54 -0.44 -3.40
N ASP A 193 -3.44 0.00 -4.27
CA ASP A 193 -4.08 -0.88 -5.26
C ASP A 193 -3.07 -1.40 -6.29
N LEU A 194 -2.15 -0.56 -6.76
CA LEU A 194 -1.05 -0.97 -7.64
C LEU A 194 -0.20 -2.07 -7.00
N LEU A 195 0.27 -1.85 -5.76
CA LEU A 195 1.07 -2.85 -5.04
C LEU A 195 0.32 -4.16 -4.84
N ARG A 196 -0.99 -4.10 -4.55
CA ARG A 196 -1.82 -5.31 -4.41
C ARG A 196 -1.85 -6.15 -5.68
N HIS A 197 -1.86 -5.52 -6.87
CA HIS A 197 -1.79 -6.25 -8.14
C HIS A 197 -0.38 -6.81 -8.45
N MET A 198 0.66 -6.33 -7.78
CA MET A 198 2.02 -6.89 -7.87
C MET A 198 2.23 -8.09 -6.94
N THR A 199 1.35 -8.31 -5.96
CA THR A 199 1.40 -9.49 -5.10
C THR A 199 0.68 -10.66 -5.76
N PRO A 200 1.18 -11.91 -5.61
CA PRO A 200 0.43 -13.08 -6.03
C PRO A 200 -0.95 -13.07 -5.37
N GLU A 201 -2.03 -13.33 -6.13
CA GLU A 201 -3.35 -13.58 -5.57
C GLU A 201 -3.24 -14.79 -4.63
N GLN A 202 -3.06 -14.57 -3.34
CA GLN A 202 -3.43 -15.58 -2.37
C GLN A 202 -4.97 -15.59 -2.35
N ARG A 203 -5.57 -16.39 -3.24
CA ARG A 203 -6.83 -17.03 -2.89
C ARG A 203 -6.53 -17.75 -1.58
N VAL A 204 -7.01 -17.19 -0.48
CA VAL A 204 -7.15 -17.94 0.76
C VAL A 204 -8.11 -19.07 0.38
N GLU A 205 -7.58 -20.25 0.05
CA GLU A 205 -8.36 -21.46 0.23
C GLU A 205 -8.78 -21.42 1.70
N GLU A 206 -10.06 -21.14 1.94
CA GLU A 206 -10.69 -21.44 3.22
C GLU A 206 -10.39 -22.92 3.46
N ARG A 207 -9.38 -23.19 4.30
CA ARG A 207 -9.18 -24.53 4.84
C ARG A 207 -10.48 -24.86 5.56
N ALA A 208 -11.32 -25.65 4.90
CA ALA A 208 -12.48 -26.24 5.53
C ALA A 208 -12.00 -26.87 6.85
N PRO A 209 -12.69 -26.64 7.97
CA PRO A 209 -12.28 -27.23 9.23
C PRO A 209 -12.26 -28.74 9.05
N SER A 210 -11.07 -29.33 9.17
CA SER A 210 -10.91 -30.79 9.18
C SER A 210 -11.65 -31.31 10.40
N ILE A 211 -12.90 -31.73 10.20
CA ILE A 211 -13.60 -32.57 11.17
C ILE A 211 -12.84 -33.90 11.17
N ILE A 212 -12.11 -34.15 12.24
CA ILE A 212 -11.58 -35.47 12.55
C ILE A 212 -12.81 -36.31 12.95
N ILE A 213 -13.13 -37.32 12.14
CA ILE A 213 -13.93 -38.50 12.54
C ILE A 213 -12.97 -39.67 12.59
#